data_AF-A0A7X8KFW9-F1
#
_entry.id   AF-A0A7X8KFW9-F1
#
_cell.length_a   1.000
_cell.length_b   1.000
_cell.length_c   1.000
_cell.angle_alpha   90.00
_cell.angle_beta   90.00
_cell.angle_gamma   90.00
#
_symmetry.space_group_name_H-M   'P 1'
#
loop_
_entity.id
_entity.type
_entity.pdbx_description
1 polymer ?
#
loop_
_entity_poly.entity_id
_entity_poly.type
_entity_poly.pdbx_seq_one_letter_code
_entity_poly.pdbx_strand_id
1 'polypeptide(L)'
;MKLFVQARKDGYNVLYPKPTPTEFFQFAGDIRPDSKDPNLLGKFIYTISFANGGCIFTKHVIIQDVQRQGLGNIGFSIFISNIKKLSGNDVIKLLDELLNTYCKNYCPDYYLENKTEDWAIFEAIKNQYKLYDLSNDDTENYQRGTADAAFVYYIDKTELCKFFDNPYQEEYSKYKQVFFVEKNLEGKSDNPLNAIPHDPSANLTGKIDLENPKYKLIYNQQARGGVKIEVKVNGSLRYSKSKIKRKEDLQIIWSKQFCETKVKSGKCYEIGSDFLEINDVEKTITVKEIEIHPITYTLLIQTKDRFSNPISDAEIALKISNYLPERKAINNSIQITAEELQNKCYIIAKKDNLISLQREIKLEDTKGSISLILSEHKKVSFYVKDENGLVNNYNIQIS
;
A
#
# COMPACT_ATOMS: atom_id res chain seq x y z
N MET A 1 1.37 11.02 -25.35
CA MET A 1 0.71 12.28 -24.97
C MET A 1 -0.19 12.71 -26.12
N LYS A 2 -1.41 13.18 -25.85
CA LYS A 2 -2.27 13.81 -26.86
C LYS A 2 -2.45 15.28 -26.50
N LEU A 3 -2.43 16.16 -27.50
CA LEU A 3 -2.71 17.59 -27.34
C LEU A 3 -4.14 17.85 -27.81
N PHE A 4 -4.85 18.68 -27.06
CA PHE A 4 -6.15 19.20 -27.43
C PHE A 4 -6.18 20.70 -27.16
N VAL A 5 -6.92 21.43 -27.98
CA VAL A 5 -7.13 22.86 -27.87
C VAL A 5 -8.62 23.08 -27.79
N GLN A 6 -9.03 23.88 -26.82
CA GLN A 6 -10.41 24.25 -26.57
C GLN A 6 -10.49 25.75 -26.70
N ALA A 7 -11.26 26.27 -27.65
CA ALA A 7 -11.42 27.70 -27.80
C ALA A 7 -12.89 28.04 -27.98
N ARG A 8 -13.29 29.21 -27.49
CA ARG A 8 -14.55 29.81 -27.90
C ARG A 8 -14.26 30.84 -28.99
N LYS A 9 -14.48 30.44 -30.25
CA LYS A 9 -14.28 31.27 -31.44
C LYS A 9 -15.64 31.51 -32.10
N ASP A 10 -15.97 32.77 -32.33
CA ASP A 10 -17.23 33.21 -32.94
C ASP A 10 -18.47 32.68 -32.20
N GLY A 11 -18.34 32.48 -30.87
CA GLY A 11 -19.39 31.90 -30.02
C GLY A 11 -19.50 30.38 -30.00
N TYR A 12 -18.80 29.67 -30.88
CA TYR A 12 -18.78 28.22 -30.96
C TYR A 12 -17.61 27.62 -30.17
N ASN A 13 -17.84 26.47 -29.54
CA ASN A 13 -16.78 25.69 -28.94
C ASN A 13 -16.00 24.97 -30.07
N VAL A 14 -14.72 25.32 -30.19
CA VAL A 14 -13.77 24.73 -31.13
C VAL A 14 -12.88 23.78 -30.36
N LEU A 15 -12.89 22.51 -30.78
CA LEU A 15 -12.03 21.45 -30.24
C LEU A 15 -11.09 20.95 -31.32
N TYR A 16 -9.79 21.13 -31.12
CA TYR A 16 -8.76 20.71 -32.07
C TYR A 16 -7.69 19.82 -31.42
N PRO A 17 -7.33 18.67 -32.01
CA PRO A 17 -8.12 17.94 -33.00
C PRO A 17 -9.45 17.50 -32.36
N LYS A 18 -10.44 17.13 -33.19
CA LYS A 18 -11.71 16.58 -32.69
C LYS A 18 -11.41 15.39 -31.76
N PRO A 19 -11.77 15.45 -30.47
CA PRO A 19 -11.30 14.45 -29.52
C PRO A 19 -11.88 13.06 -29.81
N THR A 20 -11.03 12.04 -29.77
CA THR A 20 -11.39 10.63 -29.98
C THR A 20 -10.66 9.71 -28.98
N PRO A 21 -11.37 8.80 -28.27
CA PRO A 21 -12.83 8.52 -28.30
C PRO A 21 -13.70 9.62 -27.68
N THR A 22 -15.03 9.48 -27.78
CA THR A 22 -16.02 10.50 -27.38
C THR A 22 -15.99 10.89 -25.90
N GLU A 23 -15.43 10.05 -25.03
CA GLU A 23 -15.20 10.34 -23.61
C GLU A 23 -14.38 11.63 -23.42
N PHE A 24 -13.52 11.95 -24.38
CA PHE A 24 -12.74 13.17 -24.39
C PHE A 24 -13.55 14.46 -24.68
N PHE A 25 -14.80 14.37 -25.14
CA PHE A 25 -15.66 15.58 -25.22
C PHE A 25 -16.03 16.10 -23.83
N GLN A 26 -15.97 15.24 -22.80
CA GLN A 26 -16.44 15.57 -21.46
C GLN A 26 -15.47 16.46 -20.68
N PHE A 27 -14.16 16.28 -20.86
CA PHE A 27 -13.15 17.16 -20.24
C PHE A 27 -13.12 18.53 -20.93
N ALA A 28 -13.55 18.59 -22.19
CA ALA A 28 -13.62 19.79 -22.99
C ALA A 28 -14.98 20.49 -22.91
N GLY A 29 -15.63 20.36 -21.75
CA GLY A 29 -16.85 21.08 -21.43
C GLY A 29 -16.63 22.58 -21.64
N ASP A 30 -17.62 23.22 -22.27
CA ASP A 30 -17.56 24.64 -22.63
C ASP A 30 -17.42 25.50 -21.37
N ILE A 31 -16.19 25.95 -21.08
CA ILE A 31 -15.93 26.97 -20.07
C ILE A 31 -16.34 28.29 -20.68
N ARG A 32 -17.47 28.83 -20.22
CA ARG A 32 -18.03 30.09 -20.69
C ARG A 32 -17.69 31.20 -19.70
N PRO A 33 -16.82 32.14 -20.06
CA PRO A 33 -16.70 33.38 -19.30
C PRO A 33 -18.04 34.11 -19.30
N ASP A 34 -18.69 34.22 -18.13
CA ASP A 34 -19.98 34.90 -17.99
C ASP A 34 -19.83 36.35 -17.48
N SER A 35 -18.59 36.81 -17.31
CA SER A 35 -18.25 38.18 -16.92
C SER A 35 -18.13 39.13 -18.12
N LYS A 36 -18.31 40.43 -17.87
CA LYS A 36 -18.00 41.52 -18.81
C LYS A 36 -16.84 42.39 -18.33
N ASP A 37 -16.15 42.00 -17.25
CA ASP A 37 -15.07 42.78 -16.67
C ASP A 37 -13.80 42.68 -17.53
N PRO A 38 -13.33 43.77 -18.16
CA PRO A 38 -12.12 43.77 -18.97
C PRO A 38 -10.84 43.48 -18.16
N ASN A 39 -10.86 43.65 -16.82
CA ASN A 39 -9.70 43.34 -15.97
C ASN A 39 -9.39 41.83 -15.91
N LEU A 40 -10.32 40.99 -16.35
CA LEU A 40 -10.13 39.54 -16.45
C LEU A 40 -9.39 39.12 -17.71
N LEU A 41 -9.19 40.04 -18.67
CA LEU A 41 -8.49 39.76 -19.91
C LEU A 41 -7.03 39.34 -19.64
N GLY A 42 -6.59 38.24 -20.23
CA GLY A 42 -5.27 37.67 -20.03
C GLY A 42 -5.07 36.90 -18.72
N LYS A 43 -6.07 36.89 -17.82
CA LYS A 43 -6.04 36.04 -16.63
C LYS A 43 -6.20 34.59 -17.03
N PHE A 44 -5.49 33.71 -16.33
CA PHE A 44 -5.42 32.30 -16.65
C PHE A 44 -5.67 31.43 -15.43
N ILE A 45 -6.07 30.19 -15.68
CA ILE A 45 -6.16 29.12 -14.68
C ILE A 45 -5.52 27.85 -15.23
N TYR A 46 -4.96 27.05 -14.33
CA TYR A 46 -4.64 25.67 -14.67
C TYR A 46 -5.74 24.75 -14.20
N THR A 47 -5.88 23.60 -14.84
CA THR A 47 -6.89 22.61 -14.46
C THR A 47 -6.35 21.20 -14.53
N ILE A 48 -6.91 20.34 -13.66
CA ILE A 48 -6.81 18.89 -13.75
C ILE A 48 -8.21 18.34 -13.99
N SER A 49 -8.31 17.39 -14.92
CA SER A 49 -9.49 16.54 -15.10
C SER A 49 -9.07 15.13 -15.45
N PHE A 50 -10.00 14.18 -15.33
CA PHE A 50 -9.72 12.77 -15.60
C PHE A 50 -10.52 12.28 -16.79
N ALA A 51 -9.92 11.38 -17.54
CA ALA A 51 -10.57 10.60 -18.59
C ALA A 51 -10.14 9.15 -18.43
N ASN A 52 -10.88 8.23 -19.03
CA ASN A 52 -10.56 6.82 -18.90
C ASN A 52 -9.11 6.53 -19.33
N GLY A 53 -8.33 5.97 -18.42
CA GLY A 53 -6.93 5.61 -18.67
C GLY A 53 -5.96 6.79 -18.65
N GLY A 54 -6.29 7.93 -18.03
CA GLY A 54 -5.31 9.00 -17.83
C GLY A 54 -5.81 10.30 -17.19
N CYS A 55 -4.92 11.28 -17.20
CA CYS A 55 -5.13 12.61 -16.63
C CYS A 55 -4.96 13.67 -17.73
N ILE A 56 -5.73 14.75 -17.60
CA ILE A 56 -5.72 15.88 -18.53
C ILE A 56 -5.38 17.14 -17.76
N PHE A 57 -4.28 17.76 -18.17
CA PHE A 57 -3.82 19.03 -17.64
C PHE A 57 -4.16 20.12 -18.65
N THR A 58 -4.79 21.20 -18.21
CA THR A 58 -5.13 22.31 -19.10
C THR A 58 -4.63 23.63 -18.53
N LYS A 59 -4.25 24.56 -19.40
CA LYS A 59 -4.13 25.97 -19.04
C LYS A 59 -5.10 26.78 -19.90
N HIS A 60 -6.06 27.44 -19.25
CA HIS A 60 -7.00 28.35 -19.92
C HIS A 60 -6.58 29.79 -19.71
N VAL A 61 -6.78 30.64 -20.71
CA VAL A 61 -6.72 32.10 -20.60
C VAL A 61 -8.02 32.72 -21.07
N ILE A 62 -8.43 33.76 -20.37
CA ILE A 62 -9.58 34.59 -20.72
C ILE A 62 -9.13 35.57 -21.81
N ILE A 63 -9.87 35.60 -22.91
CA ILE A 63 -9.60 36.39 -24.11
C ILE A 63 -10.83 37.21 -24.47
N GLN A 64 -10.66 38.19 -25.33
CA GLN A 64 -11.74 38.90 -25.99
C GLN A 64 -12.02 38.23 -27.34
N ASP A 65 -13.22 37.69 -27.53
CA ASP A 65 -13.73 37.31 -28.85
C ASP A 65 -14.13 38.61 -29.58
N VAL A 66 -13.31 39.03 -30.54
CA VAL A 66 -13.49 40.31 -31.24
C VAL A 66 -14.78 40.30 -32.06
N GLN A 67 -15.15 39.17 -32.66
CA GLN A 67 -16.36 39.08 -33.49
C GLN A 67 -17.63 39.18 -32.65
N ARG A 68 -17.65 38.55 -31.46
CA ARG A 68 -18.80 38.63 -30.56
C ARG A 68 -18.83 39.85 -29.64
N GLN A 69 -17.73 40.60 -29.57
CA GLN A 69 -17.56 41.70 -28.60
C GLN A 69 -17.82 41.24 -27.16
N GLY A 70 -17.32 40.05 -26.79
CA GLY A 70 -17.46 39.52 -25.43
C GLY A 70 -16.28 38.67 -25.00
N LEU A 71 -16.24 38.32 -23.70
CA LEU A 71 -15.22 37.43 -23.18
C LEU A 71 -15.42 36.01 -23.75
N GLY A 72 -14.29 35.40 -24.09
CA GLY A 72 -14.14 34.00 -24.45
C GLY A 72 -12.95 33.42 -23.72
N ASN A 73 -12.62 32.18 -24.05
CA ASN A 73 -11.46 31.51 -23.49
C ASN A 73 -10.74 30.71 -24.57
N ILE A 74 -9.46 30.48 -24.34
CA ILE A 74 -8.71 29.42 -25.00
C ILE A 74 -7.96 28.59 -23.98
N GLY A 75 -8.02 27.28 -24.13
CA GLY A 75 -7.38 26.27 -23.29
C GLY A 75 -6.51 25.33 -24.11
N PHE A 76 -5.28 25.12 -23.66
CA PHE A 76 -4.41 24.07 -24.17
C PHE A 76 -4.39 22.92 -23.17
N SER A 77 -4.80 21.74 -23.62
CA SER A 77 -4.94 20.54 -22.79
C SER A 77 -3.98 19.46 -23.26
N ILE A 78 -3.26 18.83 -22.34
CA ILE A 78 -2.46 17.64 -22.61
C ILE A 78 -3.03 16.44 -21.87
N PHE A 79 -3.32 15.37 -22.60
CA PHE A 79 -3.66 14.08 -22.04
C PHE A 79 -2.42 13.21 -21.90
N ILE A 80 -2.22 12.74 -20.68
CA ILE A 80 -1.17 11.78 -20.32
C ILE A 80 -1.87 10.52 -19.82
N SER A 81 -1.57 9.40 -20.48
CA SER A 81 -2.11 8.10 -20.08
C SER A 81 -1.57 7.70 -18.70
N ASN A 82 -2.37 6.98 -17.93
CA ASN A 82 -2.04 6.52 -16.58
C ASN A 82 -0.82 5.56 -16.50
N ILE A 83 -0.36 5.02 -17.63
CA ILE A 83 0.89 4.24 -17.74
C ILE A 83 2.12 5.10 -18.05
N LYS A 84 1.95 6.42 -18.18
CA LYS A 84 3.02 7.36 -18.49
C LYS A 84 3.05 8.49 -17.47
N LYS A 85 4.22 9.12 -17.30
CA LYS A 85 4.39 10.30 -16.45
C LYS A 85 5.18 11.39 -17.17
N LEU A 86 4.81 12.64 -16.88
CA LEU A 86 5.59 13.84 -17.13
C LEU A 86 5.73 14.56 -15.79
N SER A 87 6.88 15.17 -15.51
CA SER A 87 7.04 15.93 -14.27
C SER A 87 6.08 17.12 -14.24
N GLY A 88 5.62 17.53 -13.05
CA GLY A 88 4.71 18.65 -12.91
C GLY A 88 5.30 19.95 -13.48
N ASN A 89 6.61 20.14 -13.33
CA ASN A 89 7.35 21.26 -13.90
C ASN A 89 7.31 21.26 -15.44
N ASP A 90 7.50 20.09 -16.06
CA ASP A 90 7.45 19.94 -17.51
C ASP A 90 6.03 20.11 -18.04
N VAL A 91 5.01 19.65 -17.31
CA VAL A 91 3.59 19.92 -17.63
C VAL A 91 3.34 21.43 -17.64
N ILE A 92 3.75 22.14 -16.59
CA ILE A 92 3.56 23.60 -16.49
C ILE A 92 4.28 24.31 -17.64
N LYS A 93 5.55 23.98 -17.89
CA LYS A 93 6.35 24.57 -18.99
C LYS A 93 5.71 24.34 -20.35
N LEU A 94 5.29 23.11 -20.63
CA LEU A 94 4.64 22.78 -21.89
C LEU A 94 3.34 23.57 -22.08
N LEU A 95 2.50 23.65 -21.06
CA LEU A 95 1.25 24.42 -21.10
C LEU A 95 1.51 25.93 -21.25
N ASP A 96 2.52 26.46 -20.55
CA ASP A 96 2.97 27.85 -20.67
C ASP A 96 3.43 28.15 -22.10
N GLU A 97 4.29 27.30 -22.66
CA GLU A 97 4.87 27.47 -24.00
C GLU A 97 3.81 27.40 -25.11
N LEU A 98 2.90 26.41 -25.03
CA LEU A 98 1.78 26.26 -25.97
C LEU A 98 0.90 27.52 -25.95
N LEU A 99 0.47 27.95 -24.76
CA LEU A 99 -0.43 29.09 -24.62
C LEU A 99 0.24 30.41 -25.04
N ASN A 100 1.48 30.65 -24.61
CA ASN A 100 2.22 31.86 -24.97
C ASN A 100 2.47 31.94 -26.48
N THR A 101 2.80 30.80 -27.11
CA THR A 101 2.96 30.72 -28.56
C THR A 101 1.66 31.05 -29.29
N TYR A 102 0.52 30.56 -28.78
CA TYR A 102 -0.78 30.89 -29.37
C TYR A 102 -1.12 32.37 -29.22
N CYS A 103 -1.04 32.92 -28.01
CA CYS A 103 -1.35 34.33 -27.77
C CYS A 103 -0.44 35.24 -28.61
N LYS A 104 0.85 34.93 -28.72
CA LYS A 104 1.78 35.72 -29.54
C LYS A 104 1.41 35.74 -31.03
N ASN A 105 1.00 34.60 -31.59
CA ASN A 105 0.82 34.47 -33.04
C ASN A 105 -0.63 34.75 -33.51
N TYR A 106 -1.62 34.41 -32.68
CA TYR A 106 -3.04 34.38 -33.09
C TYR A 106 -3.96 35.25 -32.24
N CYS A 107 -3.54 35.61 -31.02
CA CYS A 107 -4.36 36.37 -30.07
C CYS A 107 -3.52 37.42 -29.31
N PRO A 108 -2.83 38.34 -30.03
CA PRO A 108 -1.99 39.35 -29.40
C PRO A 108 -2.85 40.24 -28.49
N ASP A 109 -2.28 40.62 -27.34
CA ASP A 109 -2.98 41.36 -26.28
C ASP A 109 -4.31 40.71 -25.83
N TYR A 110 -4.44 39.39 -26.05
CA TYR A 110 -5.60 38.57 -25.73
C TYR A 110 -6.87 38.90 -26.54
N TYR A 111 -6.73 39.50 -27.73
CA TYR A 111 -7.82 39.71 -28.69
C TYR A 111 -7.81 38.62 -29.75
N LEU A 112 -8.80 37.73 -29.71
CA LEU A 112 -8.96 36.65 -30.67
C LEU A 112 -9.67 37.17 -31.91
N GLU A 113 -8.90 37.33 -32.98
CA GLU A 113 -9.39 37.62 -34.32
C GLU A 113 -9.55 36.31 -35.12
N ASN A 114 -10.24 36.39 -36.26
CA ASN A 114 -10.38 35.25 -37.15
C ASN A 114 -9.11 35.06 -38.00
N LYS A 115 -8.10 34.45 -37.39
CA LYS A 115 -6.87 34.00 -38.05
C LYS A 115 -6.93 32.50 -38.30
N THR A 116 -6.22 32.05 -39.32
CA THR A 116 -6.01 30.62 -39.59
C THR A 116 -4.83 30.13 -38.75
N GLU A 117 -5.06 29.13 -37.91
CA GLU A 117 -4.05 28.58 -37.02
C GLU A 117 -3.17 27.53 -37.73
N ASP A 118 -1.85 27.69 -37.65
CA ASP A 118 -0.88 26.64 -37.99
C ASP A 118 -0.66 25.72 -36.80
N TRP A 119 -1.33 24.58 -36.83
CA TRP A 119 -1.28 23.57 -35.78
C TRP A 119 0.04 22.79 -35.71
N ALA A 120 0.84 22.80 -36.77
CA ALA A 120 2.11 22.06 -36.82
C ALA A 120 3.13 22.58 -35.79
N ILE A 121 3.10 23.88 -35.51
CA ILE A 121 3.96 24.53 -34.51
C ILE A 121 3.71 23.95 -33.11
N PHE A 122 2.45 23.72 -32.74
CA PHE A 122 2.08 23.21 -31.42
C PHE A 122 2.40 21.72 -31.25
N GLU A 123 2.26 20.94 -32.32
CA GLU A 123 2.73 19.56 -32.36
C GLU A 123 4.25 19.49 -32.20
N ALA A 124 5.00 20.40 -32.83
CA ALA A 124 6.45 20.49 -32.67
C ALA A 124 6.84 20.81 -31.21
N ILE A 125 6.18 21.76 -30.54
CA ILE A 125 6.39 22.07 -29.12
C ILE A 125 6.13 20.83 -28.25
N LYS A 126 4.97 20.19 -28.41
CA LYS A 126 4.58 18.98 -27.65
C LYS A 126 5.63 17.88 -27.78
N ASN A 127 6.19 17.67 -28.97
CA ASN A 127 7.13 16.58 -29.25
C ASN A 127 8.53 16.79 -28.64
N GLN A 128 8.84 17.98 -28.09
CA GLN A 128 10.08 18.22 -27.34
C GLN A 128 10.09 17.54 -25.97
N TYR A 129 8.91 17.24 -25.41
CA TYR A 129 8.75 16.71 -24.06
C TYR A 129 8.64 15.18 -24.07
N LYS A 130 9.52 14.51 -23.30
CA LYS A 130 9.59 13.05 -23.21
C LYS A 130 8.78 12.53 -22.02
N LEU A 131 7.94 11.53 -22.28
CA LEU A 131 7.21 10.80 -21.24
C LEU A 131 8.03 9.63 -20.72
N TYR A 132 7.90 9.35 -19.43
CA TYR A 132 8.46 8.17 -18.77
C TYR A 132 7.39 7.10 -18.59
N ASP A 133 7.78 5.83 -18.67
CA ASP A 133 6.90 4.70 -18.36
C ASP A 133 6.74 4.53 -16.85
N LEU A 134 5.50 4.28 -16.42
CA LEU A 134 5.19 3.87 -15.06
C LEU A 134 5.05 2.35 -15.00
N SER A 135 5.38 1.76 -13.85
CA SER A 135 5.07 0.35 -13.63
C SER A 135 3.55 0.16 -13.53
N ASN A 136 3.03 -1.01 -13.89
CA ASN A 136 1.59 -1.31 -13.80
C ASN A 136 1.03 -1.05 -12.39
N ASP A 137 1.83 -1.28 -11.36
CA ASP A 137 1.43 -1.09 -9.97
C ASP A 137 1.35 0.40 -9.57
N ASP A 138 1.97 1.29 -10.33
CA ASP A 138 1.97 2.74 -10.07
C ASP A 138 0.83 3.46 -10.81
N THR A 139 0.13 2.76 -11.69
CA THR A 139 -0.99 3.30 -12.46
C THR A 139 -2.18 3.63 -11.54
N GLU A 140 -2.81 4.77 -11.79
CA GLU A 140 -4.08 5.14 -11.16
C GLU A 140 -5.10 5.44 -12.26
N ASN A 141 -6.35 5.05 -12.05
CA ASN A 141 -7.41 5.27 -13.02
C ASN A 141 -8.61 5.91 -12.34
N TYR A 142 -8.53 7.23 -12.13
CA TYR A 142 -9.69 7.99 -11.71
C TYR A 142 -10.59 8.27 -12.91
N GLN A 143 -11.89 8.22 -12.65
CA GLN A 143 -12.89 8.69 -13.60
C GLN A 143 -13.30 10.11 -13.20
N ARG A 144 -13.78 10.85 -14.18
CA ARG A 144 -14.33 12.18 -13.97
C ARG A 144 -15.55 12.10 -13.03
N GLY A 145 -15.63 13.02 -12.07
CA GLY A 145 -16.82 13.19 -11.25
C GLY A 145 -17.96 13.92 -11.97
N THR A 146 -19.07 14.11 -11.27
CA THR A 146 -20.28 14.73 -11.82
C THR A 146 -20.60 16.11 -11.23
N ALA A 147 -19.98 16.49 -10.12
CA ALA A 147 -20.14 17.81 -9.52
C ALA A 147 -19.43 18.90 -10.34
N ASP A 148 -19.86 20.15 -10.22
CA ASP A 148 -19.22 21.28 -10.90
C ASP A 148 -17.78 21.48 -10.44
N ALA A 149 -17.03 22.34 -11.13
CA ALA A 149 -15.60 22.48 -10.89
C ALA A 149 -15.30 22.91 -9.46
N ALA A 150 -14.38 22.21 -8.81
CA ALA A 150 -13.76 22.65 -7.56
C ALA A 150 -12.56 23.55 -7.85
N PHE A 151 -12.02 24.21 -6.82
CA PHE A 151 -10.83 25.03 -6.98
C PHE A 151 -9.85 24.93 -5.80
N VAL A 152 -8.58 25.21 -6.09
CA VAL A 152 -7.46 25.27 -5.16
C VAL A 152 -6.69 26.56 -5.41
N TYR A 153 -6.44 27.32 -4.36
CA TYR A 153 -5.47 28.40 -4.39
C TYR A 153 -4.07 27.86 -4.10
N TYR A 154 -3.15 28.02 -5.04
CA TYR A 154 -1.74 27.66 -4.86
C TYR A 154 -0.90 28.92 -4.61
N ILE A 155 0.11 28.79 -3.76
CA ILE A 155 0.99 29.88 -3.29
C ILE A 155 1.98 30.27 -4.38
N ASP A 156 2.61 29.29 -5.03
CA ASP A 156 3.62 29.50 -6.05
C ASP A 156 3.70 28.34 -7.06
N LYS A 157 4.56 28.49 -8.07
CA LYS A 157 4.79 27.44 -9.09
C LYS A 157 5.34 26.14 -8.48
N THR A 158 6.03 26.19 -7.34
CA THR A 158 6.56 25.00 -6.66
C THR A 158 5.43 24.15 -6.09
N GLU A 159 4.44 24.78 -5.46
CA GLU A 159 3.25 24.09 -4.97
C GLU A 159 2.39 23.55 -6.12
N LEU A 160 2.20 24.35 -7.18
CA LEU A 160 1.51 23.88 -8.39
C LEU A 160 2.19 22.65 -9.00
N CYS A 161 3.53 22.63 -9.05
CA CYS A 161 4.30 21.48 -9.51
C CYS A 161 3.99 20.23 -8.69
N LYS A 162 3.91 20.33 -7.35
CA LYS A 162 3.59 19.20 -6.47
C LYS A 162 2.19 18.62 -6.74
N PHE A 163 1.19 19.47 -7.02
CA PHE A 163 -0.13 19.01 -7.45
C PHE A 163 -0.05 18.24 -8.78
N PHE A 164 0.77 18.71 -9.71
CA PHE A 164 0.87 18.10 -11.04
C PHE A 164 1.75 16.85 -11.06
N ASP A 165 2.70 16.73 -10.14
CA ASP A 165 3.48 15.51 -9.91
C ASP A 165 2.65 14.38 -9.31
N ASN A 166 1.56 14.72 -8.61
CA ASN A 166 0.62 13.82 -7.95
C ASN A 166 -0.83 14.16 -8.32
N PRO A 167 -1.24 13.98 -9.58
CA PRO A 167 -2.52 14.48 -10.07
C PRO A 167 -3.73 13.72 -9.50
N TYR A 168 -3.55 12.51 -8.97
CA TYR A 168 -4.63 11.64 -8.48
C TYR A 168 -4.89 11.84 -6.98
N GLN A 169 -5.58 12.92 -6.61
CA GLN A 169 -6.02 13.17 -5.23
C GLN A 169 -7.46 12.72 -5.01
N GLU A 170 -7.74 12.05 -3.88
CA GLU A 170 -9.08 11.50 -3.58
C GLU A 170 -10.15 12.60 -3.52
N GLU A 171 -9.74 13.78 -3.06
CA GLU A 171 -10.53 15.01 -2.97
C GLU A 171 -11.04 15.45 -4.35
N TYR A 172 -10.36 15.08 -5.44
CA TYR A 172 -10.75 15.44 -6.81
C TYR A 172 -11.87 14.57 -7.37
N SER A 173 -12.06 13.35 -6.85
CA SER A 173 -12.89 12.29 -7.46
C SER A 173 -14.36 12.67 -7.72
N LYS A 174 -14.91 13.61 -6.95
CA LYS A 174 -16.32 14.02 -7.05
C LYS A 174 -16.58 15.06 -8.15
N TYR A 175 -15.55 15.77 -8.57
CA TYR A 175 -15.68 16.96 -9.40
C TYR A 175 -15.38 16.66 -10.87
N LYS A 176 -16.04 17.40 -11.76
CA LYS A 176 -15.80 17.33 -13.21
C LYS A 176 -14.38 17.75 -13.58
N GLN A 177 -13.81 18.68 -12.83
CA GLN A 177 -12.46 19.23 -12.96
C GLN A 177 -12.09 20.02 -11.69
N VAL A 178 -10.80 20.29 -11.52
CA VAL A 178 -10.27 21.10 -10.43
C VAL A 178 -9.46 22.25 -11.01
N PHE A 179 -9.80 23.47 -10.60
CA PHE A 179 -9.13 24.70 -11.00
C PHE A 179 -8.01 25.05 -10.02
N PHE A 180 -6.87 25.47 -10.55
CA PHE A 180 -5.72 25.94 -9.78
C PHE A 180 -5.51 27.41 -10.09
N VAL A 181 -5.59 28.24 -9.06
CA VAL A 181 -5.54 29.71 -9.15
C VAL A 181 -4.46 30.24 -8.22
N GLU A 182 -3.74 31.28 -8.62
CA GLU A 182 -2.76 31.89 -7.73
C GLU A 182 -3.45 32.47 -6.49
N LYS A 183 -2.91 32.15 -5.31
CA LYS A 183 -3.46 32.59 -4.02
C LYS A 183 -3.51 34.11 -3.88
N ASN A 184 -2.58 34.83 -4.52
CA ASN A 184 -2.57 36.28 -4.55
C ASN A 184 -3.82 36.90 -5.24
N LEU A 185 -4.62 36.12 -5.97
CA LEU A 185 -5.88 36.54 -6.61
C LEU A 185 -7.10 36.29 -5.73
N GLU A 186 -6.95 35.62 -4.58
CA GLU A 186 -8.05 35.35 -3.67
C GLU A 186 -8.72 36.67 -3.22
N GLY A 187 -10.03 36.76 -3.43
CA GLY A 187 -10.82 37.96 -3.11
C GLY A 187 -10.63 39.17 -4.04
N LYS A 188 -9.80 39.08 -5.09
CA LYS A 188 -9.63 40.18 -6.05
C LYS A 188 -10.67 40.14 -7.17
N SER A 189 -11.00 41.31 -7.72
CA SER A 189 -11.90 41.44 -8.87
C SER A 189 -11.34 40.80 -10.13
N ASP A 190 -10.01 40.80 -10.27
CA ASP A 190 -9.28 40.23 -11.40
C ASP A 190 -8.98 38.72 -11.25
N ASN A 191 -9.64 38.06 -10.29
CA ASN A 191 -9.58 36.61 -10.13
C ASN A 191 -10.33 35.92 -11.29
N PRO A 192 -9.68 35.01 -12.04
CA PRO A 192 -10.30 34.33 -13.17
C PRO A 192 -11.53 33.48 -12.81
N LEU A 193 -11.69 33.07 -11.54
CA LEU A 193 -12.91 32.40 -11.07
C LEU A 193 -14.15 33.29 -11.15
N ASN A 194 -14.00 34.62 -11.18
CA ASN A 194 -15.11 35.55 -11.36
C ASN A 194 -15.71 35.50 -12.78
N ALA A 195 -14.98 34.96 -13.75
CA ALA A 195 -15.50 34.72 -15.10
C ALA A 195 -15.98 33.28 -15.29
N ILE A 196 -15.41 32.31 -14.59
CA ILE A 196 -15.53 30.89 -14.96
C ILE A 196 -16.52 30.16 -14.02
N PRO A 197 -17.54 29.46 -14.55
CA PRO A 197 -18.47 28.67 -13.75
C PRO A 197 -17.76 27.61 -12.91
N HIS A 198 -18.02 27.63 -11.60
CA HIS A 198 -17.48 26.70 -10.61
C HIS A 198 -18.45 26.59 -9.42
N ASP A 199 -18.25 25.61 -8.56
CA ASP A 199 -18.94 25.54 -7.27
C ASP A 199 -18.19 26.42 -6.25
N PRO A 200 -18.77 27.55 -5.80
CA PRO A 200 -18.09 28.47 -4.86
C PRO A 200 -17.86 27.84 -3.48
N SER A 201 -18.59 26.77 -3.13
CA SER A 201 -18.40 26.02 -1.88
C SER A 201 -17.32 24.94 -1.99
N ALA A 202 -16.90 24.58 -3.20
CA ALA A 202 -15.92 23.53 -3.48
C ALA A 202 -14.46 24.03 -3.43
N ASN A 203 -14.12 24.82 -2.41
CA ASN A 203 -12.73 25.20 -2.13
C ASN A 203 -11.97 24.02 -1.51
N LEU A 204 -10.95 23.51 -2.20
CA LEU A 204 -10.08 22.41 -1.77
C LEU A 204 -8.74 22.89 -1.19
N THR A 205 -8.53 24.21 -1.10
CA THR A 205 -7.31 24.80 -0.50
C THR A 205 -7.10 24.29 0.91
N GLY A 206 -5.89 23.80 1.21
CA GLY A 206 -5.53 23.25 2.52
C GLY A 206 -6.16 21.88 2.87
N LYS A 207 -7.01 21.32 2.00
CA LYS A 207 -7.61 19.99 2.21
C LYS A 207 -6.74 18.85 1.68
N ILE A 208 -5.74 19.16 0.86
CA ILE A 208 -4.86 18.18 0.20
C ILE A 208 -3.49 18.25 0.87
N ASP A 209 -3.07 17.15 1.48
CA ASP A 209 -1.78 17.04 2.16
C ASP A 209 -0.68 16.63 1.17
N LEU A 210 -0.08 17.63 0.52
CA LEU A 210 1.02 17.44 -0.44
C LEU A 210 2.30 16.87 0.21
N GLU A 211 2.46 17.05 1.52
CA GLU A 211 3.63 16.57 2.27
C GLU A 211 3.48 15.11 2.74
N ASN A 212 2.35 14.47 2.43
CA ASN A 212 2.07 13.09 2.77
C ASN A 212 1.58 12.30 1.54
N PRO A 213 2.44 12.14 0.52
CA PRO A 213 2.08 11.42 -0.69
C PRO A 213 1.83 9.94 -0.40
N LYS A 214 1.22 9.26 -1.36
CA LYS A 214 1.00 7.82 -1.31
C LYS A 214 2.30 7.07 -1.60
N TYR A 215 2.60 6.06 -0.79
CA TYR A 215 3.72 5.13 -0.93
C TYR A 215 3.17 3.74 -1.24
N LYS A 216 3.88 3.00 -2.08
CA LYS A 216 3.57 1.62 -2.41
C LYS A 216 4.04 0.68 -1.30
N LEU A 217 3.13 -0.11 -0.76
CA LEU A 217 3.41 -1.10 0.27
C LEU A 217 4.04 -2.37 -0.34
N ILE A 218 5.16 -2.84 0.20
CA ILE A 218 5.88 -4.03 -0.30
C ILE A 218 6.06 -5.02 0.85
N TYR A 219 5.56 -6.25 0.68
CA TYR A 219 5.79 -7.34 1.63
C TYR A 219 5.38 -8.69 1.04
N ASN A 220 5.92 -9.77 1.59
CA ASN A 220 5.48 -11.13 1.29
C ASN A 220 4.40 -11.56 2.27
N GLN A 221 3.21 -11.92 1.78
CA GLN A 221 2.13 -12.43 2.64
C GLN A 221 2.55 -13.70 3.40
N GLN A 222 3.35 -14.54 2.73
CA GLN A 222 4.00 -15.70 3.31
C GLN A 222 5.52 -15.45 3.27
N ALA A 223 6.09 -15.06 4.40
CA ALA A 223 7.50 -14.84 4.58
C ALA A 223 8.27 -16.16 4.75
N ARG A 224 9.60 -16.08 4.71
CA ARG A 224 10.47 -17.24 4.96
C ARG A 224 10.16 -17.89 6.31
N GLY A 225 10.27 -19.21 6.38
CA GLY A 225 10.00 -19.97 7.61
C GLY A 225 8.53 -20.10 8.00
N GLY A 226 7.60 -19.80 7.08
CA GLY A 226 6.15 -20.03 7.27
C GLY A 226 5.43 -18.93 8.04
N VAL A 227 6.06 -17.76 8.20
CA VAL A 227 5.44 -16.61 8.88
C VAL A 227 4.45 -15.93 7.95
N LYS A 228 3.21 -15.77 8.40
CA LYS A 228 2.18 -14.99 7.70
C LYS A 228 2.27 -13.53 8.15
N ILE A 229 2.32 -12.62 7.18
CA ILE A 229 2.32 -11.17 7.40
C ILE A 229 0.98 -10.60 6.96
N GLU A 230 0.30 -9.89 7.87
CA GLU A 230 -0.90 -9.11 7.57
C GLU A 230 -0.64 -7.64 7.87
N VAL A 231 -1.09 -6.77 6.97
CA VAL A 231 -0.95 -5.32 7.10
C VAL A 231 -2.33 -4.69 7.07
N LYS A 232 -2.67 -3.90 8.09
CA LYS A 232 -3.90 -3.12 8.15
C LYS A 232 -3.58 -1.63 8.15
N VAL A 233 -4.34 -0.87 7.38
CA VAL A 233 -4.27 0.59 7.33
C VAL A 233 -5.63 1.16 7.68
N ASN A 234 -5.67 2.01 8.72
CA ASN A 234 -6.91 2.53 9.31
C ASN A 234 -7.93 1.40 9.60
N GLY A 235 -7.43 0.27 10.13
CA GLY A 235 -8.22 -0.92 10.44
C GLY A 235 -8.55 -1.85 9.26
N SER A 236 -8.33 -1.43 8.02
CA SER A 236 -8.66 -2.22 6.82
C SER A 236 -7.44 -3.00 6.31
N LEU A 237 -7.63 -4.27 5.96
CA LEU A 237 -6.56 -5.11 5.39
C LEU A 237 -6.07 -4.52 4.05
N ARG A 238 -4.74 -4.41 3.90
CA ARG A 238 -4.08 -3.96 2.68
C ARG A 238 -3.12 -5.04 2.20
N TYR A 239 -3.12 -5.26 0.89
CA TYR A 239 -2.24 -6.23 0.25
C TYR A 239 -0.98 -5.55 -0.27
N SER A 240 0.06 -6.34 -0.53
CA SER A 240 1.25 -5.81 -1.21
C SER A 240 0.86 -5.13 -2.52
N LYS A 241 1.60 -4.08 -2.87
CA LYS A 241 1.38 -3.13 -3.96
C LYS A 241 0.24 -2.12 -3.73
N SER A 242 -0.51 -2.23 -2.64
CA SER A 242 -1.45 -1.17 -2.25
C SER A 242 -0.72 0.15 -1.97
N LYS A 243 -1.37 1.27 -2.27
CA LYS A 243 -0.87 2.61 -1.98
C LYS A 243 -1.41 3.11 -0.63
N ILE A 244 -0.54 3.58 0.25
CA ILE A 244 -0.86 4.05 1.62
C ILE A 244 -0.11 5.35 1.91
N LYS A 245 -0.63 6.21 2.78
CA LYS A 245 0.05 7.45 3.19
C LYS A 245 0.82 7.23 4.50
N ARG A 246 1.94 7.93 4.70
CA ARG A 246 2.81 7.76 5.87
C ARG A 246 2.15 8.14 7.20
N LYS A 247 1.22 9.10 7.18
CA LYS A 247 0.44 9.54 8.34
C LYS A 247 -0.82 8.70 8.62
N GLU A 248 -1.09 7.63 7.86
CA GLU A 248 -2.19 6.71 8.18
C GLU A 248 -1.82 5.75 9.32
N ASP A 249 -2.82 5.22 10.04
CA ASP A 249 -2.59 4.25 11.11
C ASP A 249 -2.24 2.89 10.51
N LEU A 250 -0.99 2.45 10.68
CA LEU A 250 -0.48 1.20 10.17
C LEU A 250 -0.41 0.18 11.31
N GLN A 251 -0.90 -1.04 11.06
CA GLN A 251 -0.73 -2.19 11.93
C GLN A 251 -0.15 -3.35 11.10
N ILE A 252 0.94 -3.94 11.59
CA ILE A 252 1.62 -5.06 10.98
C ILE A 252 1.57 -6.22 11.97
N ILE A 253 1.12 -7.37 11.47
CA ILE A 253 0.90 -8.59 12.26
C ILE A 253 1.73 -9.69 11.64
N TRP A 254 2.66 -10.26 12.42
CA TRP A 254 3.41 -11.45 12.06
C TRP A 254 2.89 -12.62 12.90
N SER A 255 2.41 -13.65 12.21
CA SER A 255 1.81 -14.82 12.84
C SER A 255 2.38 -16.10 12.25
N LYS A 256 2.59 -17.11 13.10
CA LYS A 256 3.01 -18.45 12.70
C LYS A 256 2.40 -19.43 13.70
N GLN A 257 2.05 -20.61 13.21
CA GLN A 257 1.49 -21.65 14.07
C GLN A 257 2.46 -21.95 15.23
N PHE A 258 1.92 -22.16 16.43
CA PHE A 258 2.67 -22.46 17.66
C PHE A 258 3.61 -21.34 18.15
N CYS A 259 3.59 -20.17 17.53
CA CYS A 259 4.40 -19.01 17.91
C CYS A 259 3.50 -17.92 18.51
N GLU A 260 4.08 -17.07 19.36
CA GLU A 260 3.38 -15.86 19.79
C GLU A 260 3.25 -14.88 18.63
N THR A 261 2.05 -14.32 18.43
CA THR A 261 1.81 -13.34 17.37
C THR A 261 2.48 -12.03 17.75
N LYS A 262 3.31 -11.50 16.84
CA LYS A 262 3.96 -10.22 17.02
C LYS A 262 3.19 -9.14 16.27
N VAL A 263 2.92 -8.03 16.95
CA VAL A 263 2.16 -6.91 16.40
C VAL A 263 2.95 -5.62 16.57
N LYS A 264 3.01 -4.81 15.52
CA LYS A 264 3.43 -3.41 15.60
C LYS A 264 2.38 -2.50 15.03
N SER A 265 2.08 -1.43 15.75
CA SER A 265 1.09 -0.44 15.37
C SER A 265 1.68 0.96 15.53
N GLY A 266 1.27 1.89 14.67
CA GLY A 266 1.68 3.29 14.71
C GLY A 266 1.67 3.90 13.31
N LYS A 267 2.17 5.13 13.19
CA LYS A 267 2.44 5.72 11.87
C LYS A 267 3.69 5.09 11.26
N CYS A 268 3.86 5.23 9.94
CA CYS A 268 5.00 4.63 9.25
C CYS A 268 6.35 5.11 9.80
N TYR A 269 6.42 6.38 10.23
CA TYR A 269 7.61 6.97 10.84
C TYR A 269 7.84 6.60 12.31
N GLU A 270 6.88 5.92 12.97
CA GLU A 270 6.95 5.53 14.39
C GLU A 270 7.32 4.06 14.58
N ILE A 271 6.99 3.20 13.62
CA ILE A 271 7.14 1.74 13.73
C ILE A 271 8.62 1.30 13.82
N GLY A 272 9.55 2.10 13.31
CA GLY A 272 10.99 1.89 13.43
C GLY A 272 11.59 1.03 12.31
N SER A 273 12.91 1.20 12.10
CA SER A 273 13.65 0.60 10.98
C SER A 273 13.80 -0.92 11.07
N ASP A 274 13.57 -1.52 12.23
CA ASP A 274 13.64 -2.97 12.42
C ASP A 274 12.47 -3.70 11.75
N PHE A 275 11.38 -2.98 11.48
CA PHE A 275 10.13 -3.54 10.95
C PHE A 275 9.75 -2.97 9.59
N LEU A 276 10.18 -1.74 9.29
CA LEU A 276 9.89 -1.04 8.05
C LEU A 276 11.14 -0.45 7.42
N GLU A 277 11.13 -0.38 6.10
CA GLU A 277 12.06 0.41 5.30
C GLU A 277 11.26 1.37 4.43
N ILE A 278 11.61 2.66 4.46
CA ILE A 278 10.92 3.71 3.69
C ILE A 278 11.90 4.24 2.65
N ASN A 279 11.57 4.09 1.37
CA ASN A 279 12.32 4.69 0.27
C ASN A 279 11.54 5.89 -0.26
N ASP A 280 12.02 7.10 0.04
CA ASP A 280 11.39 8.35 -0.40
C ASP A 280 11.57 8.67 -1.88
N VAL A 281 12.57 8.06 -2.53
CA VAL A 281 12.85 8.22 -3.98
C VAL A 281 11.91 7.34 -4.79
N GLU A 282 11.83 6.05 -4.44
CA GLU A 282 10.94 5.09 -5.10
C GLU A 282 9.49 5.16 -4.60
N LYS A 283 9.24 5.93 -3.53
CA LYS A 283 7.95 6.01 -2.83
C LYS A 283 7.45 4.63 -2.42
N THR A 284 8.30 3.85 -1.76
CA THR A 284 7.95 2.51 -1.25
C THR A 284 8.06 2.43 0.27
N ILE A 285 7.19 1.60 0.86
CA ILE A 285 7.25 1.19 2.27
C ILE A 285 7.33 -0.33 2.28
N THR A 286 8.49 -0.85 2.66
CA THR A 286 8.75 -2.29 2.69
C THR A 286 8.61 -2.80 4.12
N VAL A 287 7.73 -3.78 4.34
CA VAL A 287 7.61 -4.50 5.61
C VAL A 287 8.68 -5.57 5.65
N LYS A 288 9.50 -5.54 6.70
CA LYS A 288 10.54 -6.53 6.90
C LYS A 288 9.95 -7.85 7.39
N GLU A 289 10.52 -8.93 6.88
CA GLU A 289 10.30 -10.25 7.45
C GLU A 289 11.04 -10.32 8.80
N ILE A 290 10.37 -10.86 9.81
CA ILE A 290 10.97 -11.09 11.12
C ILE A 290 10.83 -12.56 11.49
N GLU A 291 11.79 -13.04 12.26
CA GLU A 291 11.70 -14.36 12.85
C GLU A 291 10.77 -14.31 14.07
N ILE A 292 9.86 -15.27 14.16
CA ILE A 292 9.02 -15.50 15.34
C ILE A 292 9.22 -16.94 15.80
N HIS A 293 9.46 -17.08 17.10
CA HIS A 293 9.89 -18.34 17.70
C HIS A 293 8.69 -19.06 18.33
N PRO A 294 8.69 -20.40 18.33
CA PRO A 294 7.66 -21.17 19.00
C PRO A 294 7.60 -20.87 20.50
N ILE A 295 6.39 -20.94 21.06
CA ILE A 295 6.19 -20.86 22.51
C ILE A 295 6.94 -22.02 23.16
N THR A 296 7.74 -21.72 24.18
CA THR A 296 8.49 -22.72 24.93
C THR A 296 7.84 -22.94 26.30
N TYR A 297 7.64 -24.20 26.65
CA TYR A 297 7.13 -24.65 27.94
C TYR A 297 8.22 -25.36 28.73
N THR A 298 8.25 -25.12 30.03
CA THR A 298 9.08 -25.87 30.96
C THR A 298 8.25 -26.97 31.61
N LEU A 299 8.57 -28.22 31.32
CA LEU A 299 7.95 -29.37 31.98
C LEU A 299 8.69 -29.65 33.29
N LEU A 300 7.94 -29.79 34.38
CA LEU A 300 8.46 -30.24 35.67
C LEU A 300 8.12 -31.71 35.85
N ILE A 301 9.12 -32.52 36.17
CA ILE A 301 8.97 -33.98 36.26
C ILE A 301 9.29 -34.43 37.68
N GLN A 302 8.46 -35.32 38.21
CA GLN A 302 8.64 -35.92 39.53
C GLN A 302 8.72 -37.42 39.36
N THR A 303 9.78 -38.03 39.87
CA THR A 303 9.95 -39.48 39.85
C THR A 303 9.58 -40.05 41.21
N LYS A 304 8.72 -41.08 41.21
CA LYS A 304 8.21 -41.72 42.42
C LYS A 304 8.24 -43.24 42.28
N ASP A 305 8.31 -43.96 43.40
CA ASP A 305 8.09 -45.41 43.41
C ASP A 305 6.58 -45.75 43.37
N ARG A 306 6.25 -47.04 43.32
CA ARG A 306 4.86 -47.55 43.38
C ARG A 306 4.10 -47.20 44.65
N PHE A 307 4.79 -46.75 45.69
CA PHE A 307 4.23 -46.33 46.99
C PHE A 307 4.16 -44.80 47.12
N SER A 308 4.38 -44.07 46.03
CA SER A 308 4.41 -42.60 45.96
C SER A 308 5.58 -41.93 46.71
N ASN A 309 6.60 -42.66 47.11
CA ASN A 309 7.81 -42.07 47.67
C ASN A 309 8.65 -41.43 46.55
N PRO A 310 9.22 -40.23 46.76
CA PRO A 310 10.05 -39.58 45.76
C PRO A 310 11.36 -40.34 45.52
N ILE A 311 11.76 -40.44 44.27
CA ILE A 311 13.04 -41.00 43.84
C ILE A 311 13.91 -39.85 43.32
N SER A 312 15.01 -39.53 44.00
CA SER A 312 15.99 -38.55 43.53
C SER A 312 16.88 -39.12 42.42
N ASP A 313 17.58 -38.26 41.67
CA ASP A 313 18.67 -38.64 40.74
C ASP A 313 18.29 -39.66 39.66
N ALA A 314 17.01 -39.73 39.29
CA ALA A 314 16.57 -40.53 38.16
C ALA A 314 16.96 -39.83 36.85
N GLU A 315 17.49 -40.59 35.90
CA GLU A 315 17.76 -40.11 34.56
C GLU A 315 16.45 -40.01 33.79
N ILE A 316 16.05 -38.79 33.45
CA ILE A 316 14.82 -38.52 32.70
C ILE A 316 15.19 -38.13 31.27
N ALA A 317 14.61 -38.81 30.31
CA ALA A 317 14.82 -38.58 28.88
C ALA A 317 13.49 -38.27 28.19
N LEU A 318 13.54 -37.28 27.29
CA LEU A 318 12.49 -36.94 26.35
C LEU A 318 12.87 -37.46 24.97
N LYS A 319 11.93 -38.19 24.38
CA LYS A 319 12.01 -38.70 23.02
C LYS A 319 11.00 -37.97 22.15
N ILE A 320 11.53 -37.22 21.18
CA ILE A 320 10.74 -36.48 20.19
C ILE A 320 10.85 -37.25 18.88
N SER A 321 9.80 -37.98 18.50
CA SER A 321 9.84 -38.94 17.39
C SER A 321 10.90 -40.06 17.53
N ASN A 322 10.94 -41.01 16.59
CA ASN A 322 11.89 -42.12 16.63
C ASN A 322 13.28 -41.80 16.04
N TYR A 323 13.45 -40.63 15.42
CA TYR A 323 14.62 -40.30 14.61
C TYR A 323 15.52 -39.22 15.23
N LEU A 324 15.07 -38.54 16.28
CA LEU A 324 15.87 -37.52 16.97
C LEU A 324 16.54 -38.12 18.21
N PRO A 325 17.74 -37.64 18.57
CA PRO A 325 18.40 -38.04 19.81
C PRO A 325 17.56 -37.65 21.03
N GLU A 326 17.63 -38.47 22.07
CA GLU A 326 16.93 -38.22 23.32
C GLU A 326 17.49 -36.98 24.03
N ARG A 327 16.59 -36.10 24.51
CA ARG A 327 16.94 -34.91 25.29
C ARG A 327 16.85 -35.24 26.77
N LYS A 328 17.95 -35.13 27.52
CA LYS A 328 17.95 -35.37 28.96
C LYS A 328 17.40 -34.17 29.74
N ALA A 329 16.67 -34.44 30.80
CA ALA A 329 16.23 -33.40 31.73
C ALA A 329 17.40 -32.86 32.55
N ILE A 330 17.33 -31.59 32.93
CA ILE A 330 18.27 -30.93 33.85
C ILE A 330 17.48 -30.52 35.08
N ASN A 331 17.90 -30.95 36.27
CA ASN A 331 17.19 -30.69 37.53
C ASN A 331 15.70 -31.06 37.46
N ASN A 332 15.40 -32.23 36.89
CA ASN A 332 14.04 -32.72 36.65
C ASN A 332 13.15 -31.79 35.81
N SER A 333 13.76 -30.88 35.06
CA SER A 333 13.07 -29.97 34.14
C SER A 333 13.51 -30.21 32.70
N ILE A 334 12.58 -30.02 31.77
CA ILE A 334 12.90 -30.08 30.34
C ILE A 334 12.10 -29.04 29.57
N GLN A 335 12.76 -28.34 28.66
CA GLN A 335 12.12 -27.41 27.76
C GLN A 335 11.54 -28.15 26.56
N ILE A 336 10.30 -27.82 26.21
CA ILE A 336 9.62 -28.33 25.03
C ILE A 336 8.90 -27.16 24.34
N THR A 337 8.95 -27.14 23.01
CA THR A 337 8.22 -26.13 22.24
C THR A 337 6.80 -26.59 21.93
N ALA A 338 5.90 -25.63 21.72
CA ALA A 338 4.53 -25.89 21.28
C ALA A 338 4.47 -26.65 19.94
N GLU A 339 5.47 -26.45 19.07
CA GLU A 339 5.63 -27.19 17.82
C GLU A 339 6.03 -28.65 18.07
N GLU A 340 7.00 -28.90 18.95
CA GLU A 340 7.41 -30.25 19.34
C GLU A 340 6.26 -31.04 19.97
N LEU A 341 5.39 -30.41 20.77
CA LEU A 341 4.23 -31.06 21.39
C LEU A 341 3.25 -31.68 20.38
N GLN A 342 3.21 -31.22 19.14
CA GLN A 342 2.39 -31.85 18.10
C GLN A 342 3.00 -33.18 17.61
N ASN A 343 4.32 -33.29 17.69
CA ASN A 343 5.06 -34.47 17.28
C ASN A 343 5.16 -35.41 18.47
N LYS A 344 4.11 -36.20 18.75
CA LYS A 344 4.03 -37.28 19.77
C LYS A 344 5.30 -37.42 20.62
N CYS A 345 5.38 -36.62 21.67
CA CYS A 345 6.54 -36.53 22.55
C CYS A 345 6.34 -37.49 23.72
N TYR A 346 7.40 -38.20 24.10
CA TYR A 346 7.34 -39.15 25.21
C TYR A 346 8.45 -38.92 26.20
N ILE A 347 8.13 -39.10 27.47
CA ILE A 347 9.12 -39.09 28.55
C ILE A 347 9.24 -40.46 29.18
N ILE A 348 10.46 -40.77 29.62
CA ILE A 348 10.80 -41.97 30.36
C ILE A 348 11.83 -41.62 31.44
N ALA A 349 11.73 -42.25 32.60
CA ALA A 349 12.69 -42.14 33.68
C ALA A 349 13.33 -43.50 33.96
N LYS A 350 14.61 -43.49 34.29
CA LYS A 350 15.38 -44.68 34.68
C LYS A 350 16.24 -44.38 35.89
N LYS A 351 16.31 -45.33 36.83
CA LYS A 351 17.26 -45.31 37.94
C LYS A 351 17.63 -46.75 38.30
N ASP A 352 18.89 -47.10 38.17
CA ASP A 352 19.38 -48.47 38.38
C ASP A 352 18.54 -49.50 37.58
N ASN A 353 17.88 -50.45 38.26
CA ASN A 353 17.00 -51.45 37.64
C ASN A 353 15.53 -51.00 37.51
N LEU A 354 15.22 -49.77 37.90
CA LEU A 354 13.87 -49.21 37.87
C LEU A 354 13.66 -48.39 36.60
N ILE A 355 12.54 -48.63 35.91
CA ILE A 355 12.19 -47.93 34.66
C ILE A 355 10.73 -47.49 34.77
N SER A 356 10.40 -46.30 34.27
CA SER A 356 9.01 -45.88 34.12
C SER A 356 8.44 -46.37 32.79
N LEU A 357 7.13 -46.55 32.73
CA LEU A 357 6.44 -46.64 31.44
C LEU A 357 6.67 -45.38 30.62
N GLN A 358 6.73 -45.54 29.30
CA GLN A 358 6.81 -44.43 28.37
C GLN A 358 5.47 -43.66 28.42
N ARG A 359 5.51 -42.38 28.79
CA ARG A 359 4.32 -41.53 28.92
C ARG A 359 4.34 -40.45 27.85
N GLU A 360 3.25 -40.36 27.08
CA GLU A 360 3.05 -39.26 26.13
C GLU A 360 2.82 -37.94 26.88
N ILE A 361 3.45 -36.86 26.40
CA ILE A 361 3.25 -35.52 26.93
C ILE A 361 2.05 -34.88 26.25
N LYS A 362 1.14 -34.32 27.04
CA LYS A 362 -0.01 -33.53 26.57
C LYS A 362 0.16 -32.05 26.95
N LEU A 363 -0.55 -31.16 26.26
CA LEU A 363 -0.53 -29.72 26.56
C LEU A 363 -0.91 -29.40 28.01
N GLU A 364 -1.79 -30.19 28.61
CA GLU A 364 -2.20 -30.03 30.01
C GLU A 364 -1.03 -30.21 30.99
N ASP A 365 -0.04 -31.01 30.63
CA ASP A 365 1.15 -31.28 31.45
C ASP A 365 2.05 -30.05 31.59
N THR A 366 1.92 -29.06 30.71
CA THR A 366 2.70 -27.81 30.78
C THR A 366 2.23 -26.87 31.88
N LYS A 367 1.10 -27.17 32.55
CA LYS A 367 0.51 -26.34 33.62
C LYS A 367 0.83 -26.85 35.04
N GLY A 368 1.55 -27.96 35.16
CA GLY A 368 1.83 -28.60 36.45
C GLY A 368 3.07 -29.47 36.43
N SER A 369 3.11 -30.48 37.31
CA SER A 369 4.19 -31.46 37.35
C SER A 369 3.73 -32.83 36.87
N ILE A 370 4.52 -33.46 36.03
CA ILE A 370 4.30 -34.83 35.58
C ILE A 370 4.90 -35.79 36.61
N SER A 371 4.10 -36.71 37.14
CA SER A 371 4.63 -37.81 37.96
C SER A 371 4.91 -39.05 37.11
N LEU A 372 6.13 -39.57 37.17
CA LEU A 372 6.55 -40.84 36.58
C LEU A 372 6.76 -41.86 37.69
N ILE A 373 6.09 -43.01 37.59
CA ILE A 373 6.23 -44.13 38.52
C ILE A 373 7.30 -45.07 37.98
N LEU A 374 8.34 -45.34 38.77
CA LEU A 374 9.39 -46.29 38.43
C LEU A 374 9.14 -47.62 39.15
N SER A 375 9.21 -48.73 38.40
CA SER A 375 9.10 -50.09 38.93
C SER A 375 10.23 -50.98 38.39
N GLU A 376 10.50 -52.08 39.10
CA GLU A 376 11.44 -53.10 38.63
C GLU A 376 10.87 -53.77 37.38
N HIS A 377 11.56 -53.64 36.25
CA HIS A 377 11.26 -54.44 35.08
C HIS A 377 12.01 -55.78 35.19
N LYS A 378 11.27 -56.88 35.45
CA LYS A 378 11.85 -58.23 35.42
C LYS A 378 11.58 -58.86 34.06
N LYS A 379 12.66 -59.17 33.34
CA LYS A 379 12.59 -60.01 32.13
C LYS A 379 12.53 -61.47 32.59
N VAL A 380 11.37 -62.10 32.43
CA VAL A 380 11.17 -63.49 32.84
C VAL A 380 11.22 -64.36 31.59
N SER A 381 12.19 -65.26 31.53
CA SER A 381 12.31 -66.26 30.47
C SER A 381 11.70 -67.58 30.97
N PHE A 382 10.69 -68.08 30.27
CA PHE A 382 10.09 -69.37 30.56
C PHE A 382 10.72 -70.42 29.66
N TYR A 383 11.32 -71.45 30.30
CA TYR A 383 11.81 -72.64 29.62
C TYR A 383 10.80 -73.76 29.82
N VAL A 384 10.09 -74.14 28.76
CA VAL A 384 9.15 -75.27 28.79
C VAL A 384 9.89 -76.52 28.32
N LYS A 385 9.93 -77.57 29.15
CA LYS A 385 10.47 -78.89 28.80
C LYS A 385 9.36 -79.94 28.80
N ASP A 386 9.40 -80.85 27.83
CA ASP A 386 8.64 -82.10 27.85
C ASP A 386 9.58 -83.29 28.08
N GLU A 387 9.01 -84.51 28.00
CA GLU A 387 9.68 -85.80 28.20
C GLU A 387 10.86 -86.04 27.24
N ASN A 388 10.94 -85.28 26.14
CA ASN A 388 11.95 -85.41 25.09
C ASN A 388 12.95 -84.24 25.02
N GLY A 389 12.76 -83.17 25.79
CA GLY A 389 13.68 -82.03 25.84
C GLY A 389 13.00 -80.67 25.91
N LEU A 390 13.72 -79.62 25.51
CA LEU A 390 13.29 -78.21 25.59
C LEU A 390 12.40 -77.87 24.39
N VAL A 391 11.12 -77.53 24.63
CA VAL A 391 10.10 -77.41 23.57
C VAL A 391 9.94 -75.98 23.06
N ASN A 392 10.00 -74.97 23.93
CA ASN A 392 9.89 -73.56 23.52
C ASN A 392 10.54 -72.59 24.53
N ASN A 393 11.07 -71.48 24.01
CA ASN A 393 11.55 -70.33 24.80
C ASN A 393 10.58 -69.15 24.62
N TYR A 394 9.84 -68.81 25.67
CA TYR A 394 9.01 -67.61 25.69
C TYR A 394 9.68 -66.53 26.52
N ASN A 395 10.01 -65.40 25.88
CA ASN A 395 10.44 -64.20 26.58
C ASN A 395 9.22 -63.30 26.81
N ILE A 396 8.78 -63.17 28.06
CA ILE A 396 7.67 -62.31 28.45
C ILE A 396 8.22 -61.19 29.35
N GLN A 397 7.82 -59.95 29.04
CA GLN A 397 8.18 -58.78 29.83
C GLN A 397 7.04 -58.48 30.80
N ILE A 398 7.32 -58.50 32.11
CA ILE A 398 6.32 -58.26 33.17
C ILE A 398 6.73 -56.98 33.92
N SER A 399 5.78 -56.06 34.07
CA SER A 399 5.95 -54.75 34.72
C SER A 399 5.42 -54.71 36.15
#